data_AF-A0A7S2N615-F1
#
_entry.id   AF-A0A7S2N615-F1
#
_cell.length_a   1.000
_cell.length_b   1.000
_cell.length_c   1.000
_cell.angle_alpha   90.00
_cell.angle_beta   90.00
_cell.angle_gamma   90.00
#
_symmetry.space_group_name_H-M   'P 1'
#
loop_
_entity.id
_entity.type
_entity.pdbx_description
1 polymer ?
#
loop_
_entity_poly.entity_id
_entity_poly.type
_entity_poly.pdbx_seq_one_letter_code
_entity_poly.pdbx_strand_id
1 'polypeptide(L)'
;SELKGAGYSTTELQDVGFGAEELRAAGTSLAELTSAGASVAELKAAGISAIGLKAEDISLHEMKTVGYTVKELKTANFTVQELHEVGFPAYELTAVGFTAKELREGGYTQADELKAAGCVVKELKEGGFAVRELRKGGYTAAELTGDGEYTVKELKDGGFPAKELKDAGLTAFELRKGGFQARALQIAEF
;
A
#
# COMPACT_ATOMS: atom_id res chain seq x y z
N SER A 1 21.72 -27.14 -22.08
CA SER A 1 21.56 -28.58 -21.78
C SER A 1 22.84 -29.37 -22.00
N GLU A 2 23.63 -29.12 -23.06
CA GLU A 2 24.85 -29.91 -23.35
C GLU A 2 25.98 -29.74 -22.31
N LEU A 3 26.18 -28.54 -21.75
CA LEU A 3 27.25 -28.28 -20.77
C LEU A 3 27.00 -28.94 -19.41
N LYS A 4 25.76 -28.94 -18.89
CA LYS A 4 25.42 -29.72 -17.69
C LYS A 4 25.49 -31.22 -17.93
N GLY A 5 25.15 -31.68 -19.15
CA GLY A 5 25.36 -33.08 -19.55
C GLY A 5 26.83 -33.52 -19.54
N ALA A 6 27.77 -32.57 -19.63
CA ALA A 6 29.21 -32.79 -19.53
C ALA A 6 29.76 -32.76 -18.09
N GLY A 7 28.91 -32.53 -17.07
CA GLY A 7 29.28 -32.64 -15.65
C GLY A 7 29.74 -31.33 -14.97
N TYR A 8 29.68 -30.18 -15.65
CA TYR A 8 30.02 -28.89 -15.04
C TYR A 8 28.96 -28.43 -14.04
N SER A 9 29.40 -27.92 -12.89
CA SER A 9 28.53 -27.31 -11.89
C SER A 9 28.06 -25.90 -12.31
N THR A 10 26.95 -25.43 -11.73
CA THR A 10 26.43 -24.07 -12.01
C THR A 10 27.45 -22.98 -11.65
N THR A 11 28.18 -23.14 -10.54
CA THR A 11 29.22 -22.20 -10.10
C THR A 11 30.36 -22.12 -11.11
N GLU A 12 30.88 -23.26 -11.58
CA GLU A 12 31.94 -23.28 -12.59
C GLU A 12 31.50 -22.59 -13.89
N LEU A 13 30.24 -22.74 -14.28
CA LEU A 13 29.71 -22.08 -15.46
C LEU A 13 29.59 -20.55 -15.24
N GLN A 14 29.18 -20.09 -14.06
CA GLN A 14 29.15 -18.66 -13.75
C GLN A 14 30.56 -18.04 -13.70
N ASP A 15 31.53 -18.76 -13.14
CA ASP A 15 32.93 -18.30 -13.06
C ASP A 15 33.57 -18.09 -14.44
N VAL A 16 33.13 -18.84 -15.44
CA VAL A 16 33.59 -18.69 -16.84
C VAL A 16 32.68 -17.77 -17.67
N GLY A 17 31.73 -17.09 -17.04
CA GLY A 17 30.96 -16.00 -17.62
C GLY A 17 29.56 -16.34 -18.13
N PHE A 18 29.02 -17.53 -17.86
CA PHE A 18 27.62 -17.82 -18.19
C PHE A 18 26.69 -17.07 -17.23
N GLY A 19 25.77 -16.29 -17.80
CA GLY A 19 24.78 -15.53 -17.03
C GLY A 19 23.64 -16.40 -16.49
N ALA A 20 22.94 -15.93 -15.45
CA ALA A 20 21.79 -16.65 -14.87
C ALA A 20 20.68 -16.93 -15.91
N GLU A 21 20.49 -16.04 -16.89
CA GLU A 21 19.54 -16.21 -17.99
C GLU A 21 19.90 -17.41 -18.87
N GLU A 22 21.16 -17.51 -19.30
CA GLU A 22 21.66 -18.59 -20.15
C GLU A 22 21.59 -19.94 -19.40
N LEU A 23 21.97 -19.93 -18.13
CA LEU A 23 21.92 -21.11 -17.27
C LEU A 23 20.48 -21.58 -17.06
N ARG A 24 19.53 -20.66 -16.87
CA ARG A 24 18.11 -20.98 -16.76
C ARG A 24 17.54 -21.52 -18.06
N ALA A 25 17.87 -20.91 -19.21
CA ALA A 25 17.50 -21.42 -20.53
C ALA A 25 18.06 -22.83 -20.78
N ALA A 26 19.23 -23.13 -20.20
CA ALA A 26 19.83 -24.46 -20.24
C ALA A 26 19.22 -25.49 -19.27
N GLY A 27 18.22 -25.10 -18.46
CA GLY A 27 17.49 -25.96 -17.53
C GLY A 27 17.94 -25.88 -16.07
N THR A 28 18.75 -24.88 -15.70
CA THR A 28 19.16 -24.68 -14.30
C THR A 28 17.98 -24.19 -13.46
N SER A 29 17.78 -24.86 -12.32
CA SER A 29 16.74 -24.49 -11.35
C SER A 29 17.09 -23.20 -10.60
N LEU A 30 16.09 -22.56 -10.01
CA LEU A 30 16.31 -21.37 -9.19
C LEU A 30 17.23 -21.66 -8.00
N ALA A 31 16.99 -22.75 -7.27
CA ALA A 31 17.82 -23.17 -6.13
C ALA A 31 19.30 -23.39 -6.51
N GLU A 32 19.58 -23.89 -7.71
CA GLU A 32 20.96 -24.02 -8.20
C GLU A 32 21.58 -22.66 -8.52
N LEU A 33 20.83 -21.72 -9.10
CA LEU A 33 21.31 -20.36 -9.38
C LEU A 33 21.60 -19.59 -8.09
N THR A 34 20.72 -19.68 -7.10
CA THR A 34 20.90 -19.03 -5.80
C THR A 34 22.07 -19.65 -5.03
N SER A 35 22.20 -20.97 -5.01
CA SER A 35 23.33 -21.68 -4.38
C SER A 35 24.67 -21.35 -5.04
N ALA A 36 24.66 -21.07 -6.34
CA ALA A 36 25.84 -20.65 -7.08
C ALA A 36 26.16 -19.16 -6.92
N GLY A 37 25.33 -18.39 -6.19
CA GLY A 37 25.58 -17.00 -5.83
C GLY A 37 24.98 -15.98 -6.79
N ALA A 38 24.02 -16.36 -7.63
CA ALA A 38 23.32 -15.41 -8.50
C ALA A 38 22.61 -14.33 -7.66
N SER A 39 22.86 -13.08 -7.99
CA SER A 39 22.21 -11.91 -7.39
C SER A 39 20.74 -11.80 -7.81
N VAL A 40 19.92 -11.13 -7.00
CA VAL A 40 18.50 -10.90 -7.32
C VAL A 40 18.31 -10.15 -8.64
N ALA A 41 19.26 -9.28 -9.02
CA ALA A 41 19.26 -8.58 -10.30
C ALA A 41 19.43 -9.56 -11.49
N GLU A 42 20.36 -10.50 -11.38
CA GLU A 42 20.59 -11.54 -12.38
C GLU A 42 19.40 -12.51 -12.46
N LEU A 43 18.83 -12.89 -11.32
CA LEU A 43 17.63 -13.72 -11.26
C LEU A 43 16.44 -13.01 -11.93
N LYS A 44 16.27 -11.70 -11.70
CA LYS A 44 15.24 -10.91 -12.38
C LYS A 44 15.48 -10.83 -13.88
N ALA A 45 16.72 -10.58 -14.33
CA ALA A 45 17.07 -10.58 -15.75
C ALA A 45 16.82 -11.95 -16.41
N ALA A 46 17.05 -13.03 -15.68
CA ALA A 46 16.71 -14.40 -16.08
C ALA A 46 15.18 -14.69 -16.09
N GLY A 47 14.33 -13.71 -15.79
CA GLY A 47 12.87 -13.89 -15.78
C GLY A 47 12.35 -14.71 -14.61
N ILE A 48 13.06 -14.73 -13.48
CA ILE A 48 12.53 -15.31 -12.24
C ILE A 48 11.41 -14.40 -11.71
N SER A 49 10.27 -14.99 -11.37
CA SER A 49 9.14 -14.26 -10.79
C SER A 49 9.33 -14.04 -9.29
N ALA A 50 8.62 -13.06 -8.75
CA ALA A 50 8.58 -12.81 -7.31
C ALA A 50 8.08 -14.03 -6.50
N ILE A 51 7.23 -14.89 -7.08
CA ILE A 51 6.77 -16.14 -6.46
C ILE A 51 7.96 -17.08 -6.20
N GLY A 52 8.82 -17.26 -7.22
CA GLY A 52 9.99 -18.12 -7.11
C GLY A 52 10.96 -17.59 -6.05
N LEU A 53 11.23 -16.28 -6.06
CA LEU A 53 12.12 -15.67 -5.07
C LEU A 53 11.59 -15.79 -3.64
N LYS A 54 10.27 -15.58 -3.43
CA LYS A 54 9.65 -15.75 -2.11
C LYS A 54 9.76 -17.18 -1.60
N ALA A 55 9.65 -18.18 -2.47
CA ALA A 55 9.76 -19.59 -2.09
C ALA A 55 11.19 -20.00 -1.68
N GLU A 56 12.20 -19.25 -2.11
CA GLU A 56 13.61 -19.41 -1.72
C GLU A 56 14.00 -18.47 -0.58
N ASP A 57 13.03 -17.87 0.12
CA ASP A 57 13.22 -16.91 1.22
C ASP A 57 14.13 -15.72 0.85
N ILE A 58 14.14 -15.34 -0.43
CA ILE A 58 14.91 -14.17 -0.90
C ILE A 58 14.24 -12.89 -0.40
N SER A 59 15.08 -11.94 0.02
CA SER A 59 14.65 -10.72 0.68
C SER A 59 13.76 -9.85 -0.22
N LEU A 60 12.58 -9.49 0.30
CA LEU A 60 11.69 -8.51 -0.33
C LEU A 60 12.38 -7.16 -0.54
N HIS A 61 13.30 -6.76 0.35
CA HIS A 61 14.06 -5.53 0.19
C HIS A 61 14.93 -5.57 -1.06
N GLU A 62 15.63 -6.68 -1.30
CA GLU A 62 16.45 -6.87 -2.50
C GLU A 62 15.59 -6.92 -3.77
N MET A 63 14.42 -7.56 -3.69
CA MET A 63 13.46 -7.56 -4.80
C MET A 63 13.02 -6.13 -5.14
N LYS A 64 12.74 -5.30 -4.13
CA LYS A 64 12.40 -3.90 -4.33
C LYS A 64 13.56 -3.11 -4.94
N THR A 65 14.79 -3.28 -4.46
CA THR A 65 15.95 -2.52 -4.97
C THR A 65 16.23 -2.80 -6.43
N VAL A 66 15.97 -4.01 -6.91
CA VAL A 66 16.08 -4.36 -8.34
C VAL A 66 14.79 -4.11 -9.13
N GLY A 67 13.78 -3.52 -8.48
CA GLY A 67 12.58 -2.97 -9.10
C GLY A 67 11.46 -3.98 -9.36
N TYR A 68 11.32 -5.04 -8.59
CA TYR A 68 10.05 -5.81 -8.61
C TYR A 68 8.91 -4.88 -8.19
N THR A 69 7.85 -4.88 -8.99
CA THR A 69 6.69 -4.01 -8.82
C THR A 69 5.73 -4.53 -7.76
N VAL A 70 4.95 -3.65 -7.13
CA VAL A 70 3.89 -4.06 -6.19
C VAL A 70 2.91 -5.06 -6.81
N LYS A 71 2.66 -4.98 -8.12
CA LYS A 71 1.82 -5.96 -8.85
C LYS A 71 2.42 -7.37 -8.80
N GLU A 72 3.70 -7.50 -9.12
CA GLU A 72 4.42 -8.78 -9.09
C GLU A 72 4.48 -9.33 -7.66
N LEU A 73 4.72 -8.46 -6.68
CA LEU A 73 4.80 -8.82 -5.28
C LEU A 73 3.43 -9.23 -4.70
N LYS A 74 2.35 -8.57 -5.11
CA LYS A 74 0.98 -8.98 -4.79
C LYS A 74 0.66 -10.37 -5.36
N THR A 75 1.07 -10.65 -6.60
CA THR A 75 0.94 -11.99 -7.22
C THR A 75 1.78 -13.04 -6.50
N ALA A 76 2.88 -12.65 -5.86
CA ALA A 76 3.68 -13.49 -4.98
C ALA A 76 3.14 -13.56 -3.53
N ASN A 77 1.93 -13.06 -3.28
CA ASN A 77 1.28 -13.06 -1.97
C ASN A 77 2.11 -12.36 -0.87
N PHE A 78 2.86 -11.30 -1.21
CA PHE A 78 3.34 -10.38 -0.18
C PHE A 78 2.18 -9.56 0.38
N THR A 79 2.16 -9.44 1.70
CA THR A 79 1.16 -8.70 2.47
C THR A 79 1.43 -7.20 2.37
N VAL A 80 0.39 -6.40 2.62
CA VAL A 80 0.52 -4.94 2.71
C VAL A 80 1.56 -4.53 3.75
N GLN A 81 1.61 -5.23 4.89
CA GLN A 81 2.58 -4.95 5.96
C GLN A 81 4.02 -5.16 5.47
N GLU A 82 4.32 -6.30 4.83
CA GLU A 82 5.66 -6.56 4.28
C GLU A 82 6.06 -5.48 3.26
N LEU A 83 5.13 -5.07 2.40
CA LEU A 83 5.35 -4.01 1.40
C LEU A 83 5.59 -2.64 2.05
N HIS A 84 4.85 -2.32 3.10
CA HIS A 84 5.01 -1.09 3.88
C HIS A 84 6.36 -1.05 4.61
N GLU A 85 6.79 -2.16 5.20
CA GLU A 85 8.06 -2.28 5.93
C GLU A 85 9.28 -2.05 5.02
N VAL A 86 9.20 -2.48 3.76
CA VAL A 86 10.24 -2.15 2.76
C VAL A 86 10.03 -0.78 2.10
N GLY A 87 9.01 -0.04 2.51
CA GLY A 87 8.76 1.35 2.17
C GLY A 87 8.10 1.59 0.81
N PHE A 88 7.31 0.66 0.29
CA PHE A 88 6.44 1.00 -0.85
C PHE A 88 5.44 2.08 -0.40
N PRO A 89 5.11 3.06 -1.25
CA PRO A 89 4.14 4.10 -0.91
C PRO A 89 2.71 3.61 -1.17
N ALA A 90 1.74 4.11 -0.39
CA ALA A 90 0.35 3.68 -0.49
C ALA A 90 -0.25 3.78 -1.91
N TYR A 91 0.15 4.79 -2.71
CA TYR A 91 -0.37 4.97 -4.08
C TYR A 91 -0.01 3.82 -5.03
N GLU A 92 1.11 3.12 -4.81
CA GLU A 92 1.47 1.95 -5.63
C GLU A 92 0.59 0.74 -5.27
N LEU A 93 0.15 0.66 -4.02
CA LEU A 93 -0.71 -0.41 -3.54
C LEU A 93 -2.16 -0.19 -3.98
N THR A 94 -2.68 1.03 -3.88
CA THR A 94 -4.03 1.35 -4.39
C THR A 94 -4.11 1.16 -5.90
N ALA A 95 -3.05 1.49 -6.65
CA ALA A 95 -2.98 1.29 -8.10
C ALA A 95 -3.12 -0.18 -8.54
N VAL A 96 -2.85 -1.14 -7.64
CA VAL A 96 -3.05 -2.57 -7.88
C VAL A 96 -4.24 -3.15 -7.12
N GLY A 97 -5.12 -2.28 -6.61
CA GLY A 97 -6.39 -2.63 -5.99
C GLY A 97 -6.28 -3.16 -4.56
N PHE A 98 -5.31 -2.69 -3.76
CA PHE A 98 -5.44 -2.79 -2.30
C PHE A 98 -6.41 -1.72 -1.79
N THR A 99 -7.26 -2.10 -0.84
CA THR A 99 -8.28 -1.24 -0.24
C THR A 99 -7.73 -0.40 0.91
N ALA A 100 -8.40 0.71 1.23
CA ALA A 100 -8.04 1.54 2.40
C ALA A 100 -8.01 0.74 3.72
N LYS A 101 -8.87 -0.29 3.85
CA LYS A 101 -8.88 -1.20 5.00
C LYS A 101 -7.59 -2.03 5.07
N GLU A 102 -7.22 -2.68 3.98
CA GLU A 102 -5.98 -3.48 3.90
C GLU A 102 -4.75 -2.61 4.13
N LEU A 103 -4.73 -1.39 3.57
CA LEU A 103 -3.68 -0.39 3.81
C LEU A 103 -3.54 -0.07 5.29
N ARG A 104 -4.66 0.22 5.97
CA ARG A 104 -4.63 0.50 7.40
C ARG A 104 -4.11 -0.68 8.22
N GLU A 105 -4.61 -1.88 7.94
CA GLU A 105 -4.18 -3.11 8.60
C GLU A 105 -2.69 -3.40 8.36
N GLY A 106 -2.16 -3.02 7.21
CA GLY A 106 -0.74 -3.12 6.88
C GLY A 106 0.14 -1.94 7.36
N GLY A 107 -0.41 -0.98 8.11
CA GLY A 107 0.35 0.07 8.78
C GLY A 107 0.27 1.47 8.17
N TYR A 108 -0.42 1.64 7.02
CA TYR A 108 -0.67 2.96 6.45
C TYR A 108 -1.79 3.67 7.21
N THR A 109 -1.41 4.44 8.24
CA THR A 109 -2.35 5.09 9.16
C THR A 109 -2.48 6.60 8.94
N GLN A 110 -1.66 7.18 8.06
CA GLN A 110 -1.66 8.60 7.77
C GLN A 110 -2.73 8.94 6.72
N ALA A 111 -3.73 9.72 7.12
CA ALA A 111 -4.87 10.02 6.27
C ALA A 111 -4.51 10.89 5.05
N ASP A 112 -3.52 11.78 5.17
CA ASP A 112 -3.00 12.57 4.05
C ASP A 112 -2.29 11.71 3.01
N GLU A 113 -1.55 10.69 3.45
CA GLU A 113 -0.95 9.70 2.55
C GLU A 113 -2.03 8.93 1.78
N LEU A 114 -3.06 8.44 2.47
CA LEU A 114 -4.16 7.72 1.82
C LEU A 114 -4.99 8.61 0.89
N LYS A 115 -5.14 9.90 1.24
CA LYS A 115 -5.73 10.92 0.36
C LYS A 115 -4.93 11.05 -0.93
N ALA A 116 -3.61 11.17 -0.81
CA ALA A 116 -2.70 11.26 -1.97
C ALA A 116 -2.68 9.95 -2.78
N ALA A 117 -2.91 8.80 -2.13
CA ALA A 117 -3.06 7.50 -2.78
C ALA A 117 -4.41 7.30 -3.48
N GLY A 118 -5.31 8.28 -3.42
CA GLY A 118 -6.61 8.26 -4.08
C GLY A 118 -7.71 7.50 -3.34
N CYS A 119 -7.50 7.15 -2.06
CA CYS A 119 -8.56 6.57 -1.25
C CYS A 119 -9.69 7.58 -1.03
N VAL A 120 -10.91 7.20 -1.38
CA VAL A 120 -12.07 8.07 -1.18
C VAL A 120 -12.58 7.97 0.26
N VAL A 121 -13.29 9.00 0.71
CA VAL A 121 -13.71 9.10 2.12
C VAL A 121 -14.55 7.90 2.57
N LYS A 122 -15.42 7.38 1.69
CA LYS A 122 -16.21 6.19 1.98
C LYS A 122 -15.34 4.97 2.31
N GLU A 123 -14.31 4.71 1.51
CA GLU A 123 -13.37 3.60 1.73
C GLU A 123 -12.60 3.78 3.04
N LEU A 124 -12.21 5.02 3.36
CA LEU A 124 -11.55 5.34 4.63
C LEU A 124 -12.49 5.09 5.82
N LYS A 125 -13.75 5.46 5.71
CA LYS A 125 -14.74 5.17 6.75
C LYS A 125 -14.95 3.67 6.93
N GLU A 126 -15.06 2.92 5.84
CA GLU A 126 -15.16 1.45 5.85
C GLU A 126 -13.88 0.78 6.39
N GLY A 127 -12.71 1.39 6.14
CA GLY A 127 -11.43 1.06 6.78
C GLY A 127 -11.32 1.50 8.25
N GLY A 128 -12.37 2.11 8.79
CA GLY A 128 -12.52 2.48 10.19
C GLY A 128 -11.81 3.78 10.59
N PHE A 129 -11.36 4.60 9.65
CA PHE A 129 -10.73 5.88 9.98
C PHE A 129 -11.73 6.77 10.70
N ALA A 130 -11.34 7.30 11.86
CA ALA A 130 -12.14 8.25 12.60
C ALA A 130 -12.04 9.64 11.98
N VAL A 131 -13.09 10.45 12.12
CA VAL A 131 -13.09 11.84 11.61
C VAL A 131 -11.88 12.65 12.12
N ARG A 132 -11.44 12.42 13.36
CA ARG A 132 -10.28 13.10 13.94
C ARG A 132 -8.98 12.77 13.18
N GLU A 133 -8.82 11.54 12.70
CA GLU A 133 -7.67 11.12 11.89
C GLU A 133 -7.73 11.79 10.52
N LEU A 134 -8.90 11.76 9.87
CA LEU A 134 -9.11 12.40 8.57
C LEU A 134 -8.90 13.91 8.63
N ARG A 135 -9.39 14.59 9.68
CA ARG A 135 -9.17 16.03 9.86
C ARG A 135 -7.69 16.38 10.00
N LYS A 136 -6.90 15.55 10.70
CA LYS A 136 -5.44 15.74 10.79
C LYS A 136 -4.76 15.58 9.43
N GLY A 137 -5.27 14.68 8.59
CA GLY A 137 -4.82 14.50 7.20
C GLY A 137 -5.38 15.54 6.22
N GLY A 138 -6.00 16.63 6.70
CA GLY A 138 -6.46 17.73 5.86
C GLY A 138 -7.79 17.48 5.14
N TYR A 139 -8.59 16.51 5.58
CA TYR A 139 -9.98 16.41 5.11
C TYR A 139 -10.84 17.51 5.73
N THR A 140 -11.69 18.10 4.91
CA THR A 140 -12.65 19.14 5.28
C THR A 140 -13.98 18.56 5.68
N ALA A 141 -14.78 19.32 6.43
CA ALA A 141 -16.14 18.91 6.78
C ALA A 141 -16.98 18.55 5.55
N ALA A 142 -16.88 19.33 4.46
CA ALA A 142 -17.64 19.13 3.23
C ALA A 142 -17.31 17.78 2.56
N GLU A 143 -16.02 17.42 2.50
CA GLU A 143 -15.59 16.11 1.97
C GLU A 143 -16.13 14.95 2.82
N LEU A 144 -16.14 15.12 4.15
CA LEU A 144 -16.59 14.07 5.08
C LEU A 144 -18.11 13.90 5.12
N THR A 145 -18.87 14.96 4.85
CA THR A 145 -20.35 14.93 4.85
C THR A 145 -20.93 14.49 3.52
N GLY A 146 -20.26 14.82 2.41
CA GLY A 146 -20.69 14.43 1.07
C GLY A 146 -20.42 12.95 0.81
N ASP A 147 -19.18 12.62 0.49
CA ASP A 147 -18.79 11.27 0.05
C ASP A 147 -18.59 10.30 1.21
N GLY A 148 -18.25 10.81 2.40
CA GLY A 148 -17.93 10.00 3.57
C GLY A 148 -19.13 9.51 4.37
N GLU A 149 -20.30 10.11 4.15
CA GLU A 149 -21.50 9.87 4.95
C GLU A 149 -21.26 9.97 6.46
N TYR A 150 -20.22 10.70 6.93
CA TYR A 150 -20.00 10.89 8.36
C TYR A 150 -21.13 11.72 8.94
N THR A 151 -21.66 11.25 10.06
CA THR A 151 -22.75 11.92 10.77
C THR A 151 -22.25 13.20 11.41
N VAL A 152 -23.16 14.15 11.60
CA VAL A 152 -22.86 15.41 12.31
C VAL A 152 -22.27 15.18 13.70
N LYS A 153 -22.69 14.11 14.38
CA LYS A 153 -22.13 13.72 15.67
C LYS A 153 -20.66 13.29 15.53
N GLU A 154 -20.35 12.43 14.57
CA GLU A 154 -18.96 12.02 14.30
C GLU A 154 -18.07 13.20 13.93
N LEU A 155 -18.60 14.15 13.14
CA LEU A 155 -17.86 15.37 12.77
C LEU A 155 -17.56 16.25 13.98
N LYS A 156 -18.57 16.46 14.83
CA LYS A 156 -18.41 17.17 16.10
C LYS A 156 -17.37 16.50 17.00
N ASP A 157 -17.48 15.19 17.21
CA ASP A 157 -16.57 14.42 18.07
C ASP A 157 -15.15 14.35 17.48
N GLY A 158 -15.06 14.41 16.15
CA GLY A 158 -13.83 14.58 15.37
C GLY A 158 -13.21 15.97 15.44
N GLY A 159 -13.91 16.96 16.03
CA GLY A 159 -13.38 18.29 16.30
C GLY A 159 -13.76 19.36 15.28
N PHE A 160 -14.73 19.12 14.40
CA PHE A 160 -15.26 20.17 13.52
C PHE A 160 -16.17 21.13 14.31
N PRO A 161 -15.89 22.43 14.33
CA PRO A 161 -16.77 23.42 14.95
C PRO A 161 -18.03 23.65 14.10
N ALA A 162 -19.10 24.14 14.74
CA ALA A 162 -20.37 24.43 14.07
C ALA A 162 -20.23 25.36 12.86
N LYS A 163 -19.25 26.28 12.89
CA LYS A 163 -18.96 27.19 11.77
C LYS A 163 -18.44 26.45 10.54
N GLU A 164 -17.45 25.56 10.70
CA GLU A 164 -16.94 24.75 9.59
C GLU A 164 -18.03 23.83 9.01
N LEU A 165 -18.93 23.32 9.86
CA LEU A 165 -20.07 22.52 9.41
C LEU A 165 -21.13 23.36 8.68
N LYS A 166 -21.37 24.61 9.10
CA LYS A 166 -22.20 25.56 8.36
C LYS A 166 -21.62 25.84 6.98
N ASP A 167 -20.31 26.10 6.91
CA ASP A 167 -19.59 26.40 5.67
C ASP A 167 -19.59 25.18 4.72
N ALA A 168 -19.69 23.96 5.29
CA ALA A 168 -19.92 22.71 4.56
C ALA A 168 -21.38 22.49 4.11
N GLY A 169 -22.28 23.45 4.35
CA GLY A 169 -23.67 23.41 3.90
C GLY A 169 -24.67 22.81 4.86
N LEU A 170 -24.27 22.45 6.10
CA LEU A 170 -25.20 21.91 7.09
C LEU A 170 -26.06 23.00 7.73
N THR A 171 -27.30 22.63 8.04
CA THR A 171 -28.29 23.49 8.68
C THR A 171 -28.19 23.46 10.21
N ALA A 172 -28.69 24.52 10.84
CA ALA A 172 -28.80 24.58 12.31
C ALA A 172 -29.57 23.39 12.89
N PHE A 173 -30.60 22.90 12.18
CA PHE A 173 -31.39 21.74 12.60
C PHE A 173 -30.55 20.46 12.62
N GLU A 174 -29.77 20.19 11.58
CA GLU A 174 -28.86 19.05 11.52
C GLU A 174 -27.78 19.12 12.60
N LEU A 175 -27.23 20.32 12.85
CA LEU A 175 -26.27 20.54 13.93
C LEU A 175 -26.87 20.30 15.32
N ARG A 176 -28.10 20.75 15.57
CA ARG A 176 -28.83 20.42 16.81
C ARG A 176 -29.01 18.92 16.98
N LYS A 177 -29.45 18.23 15.94
CA LYS A 177 -29.66 16.78 15.94
C LYS A 177 -28.33 16.04 16.18
N GLY A 178 -27.23 16.54 15.64
CA GLY A 178 -25.86 16.07 15.90
C GLY A 178 -25.29 16.43 17.28
N GLY A 179 -26.07 17.12 18.13
CA GLY A 179 -25.71 17.41 19.51
C GLY A 179 -24.96 18.73 19.73
N PHE A 180 -24.97 19.66 18.77
CA PHE A 180 -24.47 21.01 19.02
C PHE A 180 -25.40 21.81 19.95
N GLN A 181 -24.80 22.57 20.86
CA GLN A 181 -25.53 23.43 21.78
C GLN A 181 -25.91 24.76 21.13
N ALA A 182 -26.90 25.44 21.71
CA ALA A 182 -27.44 26.71 21.20
C ALA A 182 -26.35 27.76 21.00
N ARG A 183 -25.48 27.88 21.99
CA ARG A 183 -24.36 28.81 22.00
C ARG A 183 -23.40 28.56 20.83
N ALA A 184 -23.14 27.30 20.48
CA ALA A 184 -22.26 26.98 19.36
C ALA A 184 -22.87 27.38 18.01
N LEU A 185 -24.20 27.24 17.85
CA LEU A 185 -24.90 27.68 16.64
C LEU A 185 -24.95 29.21 16.53
N GLN A 186 -25.16 29.90 17.64
CA GLN A 186 -25.10 31.36 17.70
C GLN A 186 -23.71 31.88 17.31
N ILE A 187 -22.63 31.25 17.82
CA ILE A 187 -21.24 31.58 17.45
C ILE A 187 -20.97 31.31 15.97
N ALA A 188 -21.60 30.29 15.39
CA ALA A 188 -21.54 29.99 13.97
C ALA A 188 -22.47 30.88 13.11
N GLU A 189 -23.17 31.82 13.74
CA GLU A 189 -24.05 32.80 13.09
C GLU A 189 -25.19 32.14 12.30
N PHE A 190 -25.77 31.06 12.86
CA PHE A 190 -27.05 30.51 12.39
C PHE A 190 -28.25 31.32 12.87
#